data_AF-A0A2H1JAH9-F1
#
_entry.id   AF-A0A2H1JAH9-F1
#
_cell.length_a   1.000
_cell.length_b   1.000
_cell.length_c   1.000
_cell.angle_alpha   90.00
_cell.angle_beta   90.00
_cell.angle_gamma   90.00
#
_symmetry.space_group_name_H-M   'P 1'
#
loop_
_entity.id
_entity.type
_entity.pdbx_description
1 polymer ?
#
loop_
_entity_poly.entity_id
_entity_poly.type
_entity_poly.pdbx_seq_one_letter_code
_entity_poly.pdbx_strand_id
1 'polypeptide(L)' 'MKKLLQDRQSIRAGVLVALMFPLVYFAMHLLGWGSDSFNWWQTLLGGLFTGVFFWFFTSSFRQFRDEDVTPR' A
#
# COMPACT_ATOMS: atom_id res chain seq x y z
N MET A 1 2.59 12.11 -13.34
CA MET A 1 1.36 11.58 -12.71
C MET A 1 0.44 10.79 -13.65
N LYS A 2 0.12 11.26 -14.88
CA LYS A 2 -0.75 10.50 -15.80
C LYS A 2 -0.29 9.05 -16.10
N LYS A 3 1.02 8.83 -16.29
CA LYS A 3 1.60 7.47 -16.45
C LYS A 3 1.42 6.58 -15.21
N LEU A 4 1.57 7.14 -14.00
CA LEU A 4 1.40 6.39 -12.73
C LEU A 4 -0.05 5.93 -12.54
N LEU A 5 -1.03 6.74 -12.96
CA LEU A 5 -2.44 6.37 -12.91
C LEU A 5 -2.86 5.36 -13.98
N GLN A 6 -2.04 5.15 -15.02
CA GLN A 6 -2.27 4.12 -16.05
C GLN A 6 -1.85 2.73 -15.58
N ASP A 7 -0.98 2.62 -14.56
CA ASP A 7 -0.62 1.34 -13.96
C ASP A 7 -1.74 0.84 -13.04
N ARG A 8 -2.77 0.28 -13.67
CA ARG A 8 -3.91 -0.34 -12.98
C ARG A 8 -3.49 -1.47 -12.05
N GLN A 9 -2.35 -2.11 -12.30
CA GLN A 9 -1.87 -3.20 -11.46
C GLN A 9 -1.31 -2.67 -10.14
N SER A 10 -0.53 -1.58 -10.14
CA SER A 10 -0.05 -0.98 -8.89
C SER A 10 -1.19 -0.36 -8.10
N ILE A 11 -2.19 0.25 -8.76
CA ILE A 11 -3.37 0.79 -8.07
C ILE A 11 -4.13 -0.34 -7.36
N ARG A 12 -4.41 -1.45 -8.05
CA ARG A 12 -5.07 -2.63 -7.45
C ARG A 12 -4.28 -3.17 -6.27
N ALA A 13 -2.96 -3.27 -6.40
CA ALA A 13 -2.10 -3.75 -5.32
C ALA A 13 -2.09 -2.78 -4.12
N GLY A 14 -2.03 -1.47 -4.35
CA GLY A 14 -2.14 -0.45 -3.29
C GLY A 14 -3.47 -0.48 -2.56
N VAL A 15 -4.59 -0.64 -3.27
CA VAL A 15 -5.91 -0.83 -2.66
C VAL A 15 -5.96 -2.11 -1.83
N LEU A 16 -5.39 -3.20 -2.33
CA LEU A 16 -5.35 -4.47 -1.60
C LEU A 16 -4.54 -4.33 -0.31
N VAL A 17 -3.38 -3.67 -0.35
CA VAL A 17 -2.56 -3.36 0.83
C VAL A 17 -3.32 -2.47 1.82
N ALA A 18 -4.05 -1.47 1.32
CA ALA A 18 -4.85 -0.58 2.15
C ALA A 18 -5.95 -1.32 2.92
N LEU A 19 -6.52 -2.37 2.33
CA LEU A 19 -7.54 -3.21 2.95
C LEU A 19 -6.94 -4.31 3.85
N MET A 20 -5.78 -4.86 3.48
CA MET A 20 -5.10 -5.89 4.28
C MET A 20 -4.59 -5.33 5.60
N PHE A 21 -4.07 -4.10 5.62
CA PHE A 21 -3.56 -3.48 6.84
C PHE A 21 -4.59 -3.49 8.00
N PRO A 22 -5.81 -2.92 7.85
CA PRO A 22 -6.78 -2.95 8.93
C PRO A 22 -7.24 -4.36 9.29
N LEU A 23 -7.30 -5.26 8.31
CA LEU A 23 -7.74 -6.64 8.53
C LEU A 23 -6.73 -7.43 9.37
N VAL A 24 -5.44 -7.31 9.05
CA VAL A 24 -4.35 -7.94 9.82
C VAL A 24 -4.24 -7.28 11.19
N TYR A 25 -4.29 -5.96 11.27
CA TYR A 25 -4.18 -5.24 12.54
C TYR A 25 -5.33 -5.60 13.50
N PHE A 26 -6.56 -5.68 12.98
CA PHE A 26 -7.71 -6.14 13.75
C PHE A 26 -7.59 -7.61 14.18
N ALA A 27 -7.12 -8.50 13.30
CA ALA A 27 -6.88 -9.90 13.66
C ALA A 27 -5.83 -10.04 14.77
N MET A 28 -4.73 -9.29 14.71
CA MET A 28 -3.70 -9.28 15.76
C MET A 28 -4.25 -8.75 17.10
N HIS A 29 -5.14 -7.78 17.05
CA HIS A 29 -5.83 -7.30 18.25
C HIS A 29 -6.73 -8.40 18.87
N LEU A 30 -7.51 -9.12 18.05
CA LEU A 30 -8.34 -10.24 18.54
C LEU A 30 -7.52 -11.38 19.14
N LEU A 31 -6.32 -11.63 18.61
CA LEU A 31 -5.39 -12.63 19.14
C LEU A 31 -4.66 -12.18 20.42
N GLY A 32 -4.90 -10.95 20.88
CA GLY A 32 -4.24 -10.40 22.07
C GLY A 32 -2.75 -10.09 21.87
N TRP A 33 -2.29 -9.99 20.61
CA TRP A 33 -0.90 -9.68 20.27
C TRP A 33 -0.62 -8.17 20.22
N GLY A 34 -1.65 -7.34 20.37
CA GLY A 34 -1.52 -5.88 20.45
C GLY A 34 -1.44 -5.38 21.91
N SER A 35 -0.45 -4.54 22.21
CA SER A 35 -0.27 -3.92 23.53
C SER A 35 -1.15 -2.67 23.75
N ASP A 36 -1.64 -2.05 22.68
CA ASP A 36 -2.43 -0.81 22.72
C ASP A 36 -3.93 -1.05 22.50
N SER A 37 -4.74 -0.11 23.00
CA SER A 37 -6.17 -0.08 22.73
C SER A 37 -6.43 0.13 21.24
N PHE A 38 -7.23 -0.75 20.65
CA PHE A 38 -7.50 -0.72 19.22
C PHE A 38 -8.33 0.51 18.84
N ASN A 39 -7.83 1.29 17.88
CA ASN A 39 -8.51 2.49 17.37
C ASN A 39 -8.80 2.36 15.87
N TRP A 40 -10.08 2.33 15.52
CA TRP A 40 -10.55 2.22 14.13
C TRP A 40 -10.07 3.38 13.24
N TRP A 41 -10.06 4.62 13.74
CA TRP A 41 -9.66 5.77 12.93
C TRP A 41 -8.19 5.74 12.58
N GLN A 42 -7.34 5.43 13.56
CA GLN A 42 -5.91 5.29 13.33
C GLN A 42 -5.62 4.13 12.36
N THR A 43 -6.35 3.03 12.50
CA THR A 43 -6.17 1.86 11.65
C THR A 43 -6.59 2.14 10.20
N LEU A 44 -7.73 2.81 9.98
CA LEU A 44 -8.19 3.17 8.64
C LEU A 44 -7.27 4.20 7.97
N LEU A 45 -6.85 5.24 8.70
CA LEU A 45 -5.89 6.22 8.20
C LEU A 45 -4.53 5.59 7.90
N GLY A 46 -4.06 4.71 8.79
CA GLY A 46 -2.84 3.93 8.61
C GLY A 46 -2.92 3.06 7.36
N GLY A 47 -4.01 2.32 7.17
CA GLY A 47 -4.21 1.48 5.99
C GLY A 47 -4.22 2.29 4.69
N LEU A 48 -4.97 3.39 4.64
CA LEU A 48 -4.98 4.29 3.49
C LEU A 48 -3.59 4.86 3.21
N PHE A 49 -2.89 5.34 4.24
CA PHE A 49 -1.53 5.85 4.10
C PHE A 49 -0.58 4.79 3.56
N THR A 50 -0.55 3.60 4.16
CA THR A 50 0.30 2.48 3.72
C THR A 50 -0.01 2.05 2.30
N GLY A 51 -1.29 1.98 1.92
CA GLY A 51 -1.69 1.62 0.55
C GLY A 51 -1.30 2.67 -0.49
N VAL A 52 -1.48 3.95 -0.20
CA VAL A 52 -1.03 5.05 -1.07
C VAL A 52 0.49 5.07 -1.18
N PHE A 53 1.19 4.89 -0.07
CA PHE A 53 2.65 4.82 -0.04
C PHE A 53 3.17 3.63 -0.86
N PHE A 54 2.58 2.44 -0.65
CA PHE A 54 2.90 1.24 -1.42
C PHE A 54 2.69 1.44 -2.92
N TRP A 55 1.54 2.00 -3.31
CA TRP A 55 1.24 2.32 -4.70
C TRP A 55 2.27 3.28 -5.30
N PHE A 56 2.57 4.38 -4.60
CA PHE A 56 3.51 5.39 -5.07
C PHE A 56 4.92 4.82 -5.31
N PHE A 57 5.43 4.03 -4.36
CA PHE A 57 6.74 3.40 -4.51
C PHE A 57 6.74 2.34 -5.61
N THR A 58 5.74 1.44 -5.63
CA THR A 58 5.65 0.38 -6.62
C THR A 58 5.54 0.94 -8.04
N SER A 59 4.72 1.98 -8.23
CA SER A 59 4.57 2.64 -9.52
C SER A 59 5.84 3.37 -9.96
N SER A 60 6.54 4.03 -9.01
CA SER A 60 7.84 4.66 -9.27
C SER A 60 8.91 3.64 -9.68
N PHE A 61 9.06 2.53 -8.95
CA PHE A 61 10.03 1.49 -9.29
C PHE A 61 9.76 0.83 -10.64
N ARG A 62 8.48 0.61 -10.99
CA ARG A 62 8.12 0.09 -12.31
C ARG A 62 8.46 1.07 -13.42
N GLN A 63 8.27 2.37 -13.19
CA GLN A 63 8.69 3.38 -14.15
C GLN A 63 10.20 3.30 -14.41
N PHE A 64 11.03 3.17 -13.37
CA PHE A 64 12.48 3.02 -13.53
C PHE A 64 12.88 1.71 -14.21
N ARG A 65 12.14 0.62 -13.97
CA ARG A 65 12.38 -0.66 -14.65
C ARG A 65 12.08 -0.58 -16.15
N ASP A 66 11.03 0.14 -16.52
CA ASP A 66 10.57 0.27 -17.90
C ASP A 66 11.31 1.39 -18.67
N GLU A 67 12.09 2.22 -17.97
CA GLU A 67 13.08 3.11 -18.58
C GLU A 67 14.28 2.26 -19.04
N ASP A 68 14.34 2.02 -20.35
CA ASP A 68 15.34 1.19 -21.03
C ASP A 68 16.75 1.75 -20.75
N VAL A 69 17.44 1.22 -19.73
CA VAL A 69 18.81 1.62 -19.34
C VAL A 69 19.88 1.03 -20.26
N THR A 70 19.50 0.28 -21.29
CA THR A 70 20.45 -0.19 -22.30
C THR A 70 20.91 1.00 -23.17
N PRO A 71 22.21 1.34 -23.17
CA PRO A 71 22.74 2.29 -24.12
C PRO A 71 22.56 1.70 -25.53
N ARG A 72 22.02 2.49 -26.46
CA ARG A 72 22.12 2.21 -27.90
C ARG A 72 23.42 2.77 -28.45
#